data_AF-A0A7V3QG62-F1
#
_entry.id   AF-A0A7V3QG62-F1
#
_cell.length_a   1.000
_cell.length_b   1.000
_cell.length_c   1.000
_cell.angle_alpha   90.00
_cell.angle_beta   90.00
_cell.angle_gamma   90.00
#
_symmetry.space_group_name_H-M   'P 1'
#
loop_
_entity.id
_entity.type
_entity.pdbx_description
1 polymer ?
#
loop_
_entity_poly.entity_id
_entity_poly.type
_entity_poly.pdbx_seq_one_letter_code
_entity_poly.pdbx_strand_id
1 'polypeptide(L)'
;MPSHSAGRDDIEISYSLGGVLLTIPKPLTTRVAGLAILVFVGIFLSLFWDMILKALKGSTPGSTTLDVVLLIVILFLLFEIILALCLIFGKTAIEIVNGQLNRLYILGPFRYRKQLPQKRIVKFKINPIASSKGQETEPMGTLIAVFEDASSKPLLSGYPIATLEKLAFELRQFLPQFDMETPNVEVNHYTQADWQDLPERPPNCAATIVEDSYQTVINVPRAPISRSPAALTLRFAIIWLLITTLLLSLFIFLRESNNKKPDSSVMPGVILLIFLVIGFAILGHAVKTLLTTASITVRPSSLEISIQSPFHTKQISLLNSEIKAIRVVPTGNVNNTKVMELQIHTHTGKKLGILSGRDADELRWIATCIRAKLHKPAFSNETSEGQEKPI
;
A
#
# COMPACT_ATOMS: atom_id res chain seq x y z
N MET A 1 7.65 43.75 16.74
CA MET A 1 8.12 42.51 16.09
C MET A 1 6.92 41.63 15.81
N PRO A 2 6.57 41.36 14.55
CA PRO A 2 5.45 40.48 14.24
C PRO A 2 5.86 39.03 14.49
N SER A 3 5.19 38.37 15.43
CA SER A 3 5.27 36.93 15.64
C SER A 3 4.58 36.23 14.46
N HIS A 4 5.37 35.70 13.52
CA HIS A 4 4.88 34.75 12.52
C HIS A 4 4.55 33.41 13.22
N SER A 5 3.38 33.32 13.85
CA SER A 5 2.83 32.09 14.46
C SER A 5 1.84 31.38 13.54
N ALA A 6 2.15 31.32 12.24
CA ALA A 6 1.34 30.64 11.23
C ALA A 6 2.13 29.49 10.61
N GLY A 7 2.62 28.58 11.45
CA GLY A 7 3.20 27.30 11.04
C GLY A 7 2.57 26.18 11.86
N ARG A 8 1.29 25.88 11.57
CA ARG A 8 0.40 25.02 12.36
C ARG A 8 0.71 23.52 12.17
N ASP A 9 1.97 23.14 12.33
CA ASP A 9 2.48 21.75 12.32
C ASP A 9 3.44 21.53 13.50
N ASP A 10 2.99 21.93 14.69
CA ASP A 10 3.77 21.78 15.91
C ASP A 10 3.80 20.30 16.31
N ILE A 11 4.95 19.66 16.05
CA ILE A 11 5.32 18.41 16.70
C ILE A 11 5.34 18.69 18.21
N GLU A 12 4.40 18.10 18.94
CA GLU A 12 4.27 18.31 20.38
C GLU A 12 5.28 17.40 21.10
N ILE A 13 6.33 18.01 21.66
CA ILE A 13 7.36 17.29 22.42
C ILE A 13 6.97 17.30 23.89
N SER A 14 6.82 16.12 24.47
CA SER A 14 6.54 15.94 25.89
C SER A 14 7.62 15.06 26.54
N TYR A 15 8.15 15.49 27.67
CA TYR A 15 9.15 14.75 28.43
C TYR A 15 8.43 13.88 29.47
N SER A 16 8.75 12.58 29.52
CA SER A 16 8.23 11.64 30.52
C SER A 16 9.38 11.12 31.40
N LEU A 17 9.07 10.56 32.57
CA LEU A 17 10.08 9.91 33.43
C LEU A 17 10.72 8.74 32.66
N GLY A 18 11.90 8.98 32.08
CA GLY A 18 12.68 7.99 31.35
C GLY A 18 12.66 8.14 29.82
N GLY A 19 12.04 9.19 29.27
CA GLY A 19 11.98 9.33 27.82
C GLY A 19 11.40 10.63 27.26
N VAL A 20 11.35 10.67 25.93
CA VAL A 20 10.75 11.75 25.14
C VAL A 20 9.63 11.18 24.30
N LEU A 21 8.45 11.79 24.37
CA LEU A 21 7.28 11.45 23.58
C LEU A 21 7.00 12.59 22.60
N LEU A 22 7.27 12.33 21.32
CA LEU A 22 6.96 13.22 20.21
C LEU A 22 5.59 12.86 19.64
N THR A 23 4.61 13.72 19.85
CA THR A 23 3.23 13.52 19.39
C THR A 23 2.99 14.29 18.10
N ILE A 24 2.51 13.59 17.08
CA ILE A 24 2.35 14.15 15.74
C ILE A 24 0.87 14.05 15.37
N PRO A 25 0.23 15.17 14.99
CA PRO A 25 -1.16 15.17 14.55
C PRO A 25 -1.29 14.31 13.29
N LYS A 26 -2.40 13.57 13.11
CA LYS A 26 -2.65 12.87 11.84
C LYS A 26 -2.65 13.83 10.66
N PRO A 27 -2.16 13.40 9.48
CA PRO A 27 -2.16 14.25 8.31
C PRO A 27 -3.60 14.61 7.93
N LEU A 28 -3.78 15.82 7.39
CA LEU A 28 -5.10 16.37 7.05
C LEU A 28 -5.92 15.40 6.18
N THR A 29 -5.28 14.72 5.23
CA THR A 29 -5.91 13.71 4.36
C THR A 29 -6.59 12.58 5.14
N THR A 30 -5.97 12.11 6.22
CA THR A 30 -6.55 11.05 7.06
C THR A 30 -7.76 11.55 7.85
N ARG A 31 -7.69 12.80 8.34
CA ARG A 31 -8.82 13.42 9.04
C ARG A 31 -10.01 13.68 8.11
N VAL A 32 -9.75 14.15 6.89
CA VAL A 32 -10.77 14.33 5.85
C VAL A 32 -11.42 12.99 5.50
N ALA A 33 -10.63 11.92 5.36
CA ALA A 33 -11.18 10.58 5.15
C ALA A 33 -12.08 10.13 6.30
N GLY A 34 -11.67 10.35 7.56
CA GLY A 34 -12.52 10.08 8.72
C GLY A 34 -13.81 10.91 8.72
N LEU A 35 -13.74 12.21 8.40
CA LEU A 35 -14.92 13.07 8.30
C LEU A 35 -15.88 12.58 7.20
N ALA A 36 -15.36 12.16 6.06
CA ALA A 36 -16.16 11.59 4.97
C ALA A 36 -16.90 10.31 5.41
N ILE A 37 -16.25 9.43 6.18
CA ILE A 37 -16.91 8.24 6.75
C ILE A 37 -18.02 8.64 7.72
N LEU A 38 -17.81 9.63 8.60
CA LEU A 38 -18.88 10.09 9.50
C LEU A 38 -20.08 10.68 8.75
N VAL A 39 -19.84 11.48 7.72
CA VAL A 39 -20.91 12.03 6.88
C VAL A 39 -21.69 10.90 6.20
N PHE A 40 -20.98 9.90 5.66
CA PHE A 40 -21.60 8.73 5.05
C PHE A 40 -22.48 7.95 6.05
N VAL A 41 -21.96 7.67 7.25
CA VAL A 41 -22.73 6.99 8.30
C VAL A 41 -23.93 7.83 8.76
N GLY A 42 -23.77 9.15 8.87
CA GLY A 42 -24.87 10.06 9.21
C GLY A 42 -25.99 10.04 8.17
N ILE A 43 -25.64 10.07 6.88
CA ILE A 43 -26.62 9.92 5.78
C ILE A 43 -27.30 8.56 5.89
N PHE A 44 -26.54 7.48 6.08
CA PHE A 44 -27.10 6.13 6.24
C PHE A 44 -28.10 6.07 7.40
N LEU A 45 -27.69 6.51 8.60
CA LEU A 45 -28.57 6.54 9.77
C LEU A 45 -29.83 7.37 9.51
N SER A 46 -29.73 8.52 8.83
CA SER A 46 -30.88 9.35 8.50
C SER A 46 -31.88 8.65 7.58
N LEU A 47 -31.40 7.86 6.61
CA LEU A 47 -32.25 7.12 5.66
C LEU A 47 -32.91 5.90 6.31
N PHE A 48 -32.29 5.29 7.31
CA PHE A 48 -32.75 4.04 7.93
C PHE A 48 -33.25 4.18 9.37
N TRP A 49 -33.35 5.40 9.89
CA TRP A 49 -33.67 5.67 11.29
C TRP A 49 -34.98 5.04 11.73
N ASP A 50 -36.05 5.22 10.96
CA ASP A 50 -37.37 4.68 11.30
C ASP A 50 -37.39 3.14 11.32
N MET A 51 -36.61 2.50 10.45
CA MET A 51 -36.48 1.04 10.43
C MET A 51 -35.73 0.54 11.67
N ILE A 52 -34.62 1.19 12.01
CA ILE A 52 -33.86 0.90 13.23
C ILE A 52 -34.76 1.07 14.46
N LEU A 53 -35.54 2.15 14.55
CA LEU A 53 -36.46 2.39 15.66
C LEU A 53 -37.58 1.34 15.74
N LYS A 54 -38.18 0.95 14.61
CA LYS A 54 -39.25 -0.06 14.59
C LYS A 54 -38.77 -1.42 15.08
N ALA A 55 -37.57 -1.81 14.65
CA ALA A 55 -36.96 -3.06 15.08
C ALA A 55 -36.49 -3.02 16.54
N LEU A 56 -35.92 -1.92 17.01
CA LEU A 56 -35.59 -1.73 18.42
C LEU A 56 -36.83 -1.79 19.33
N LYS A 57 -37.99 -1.34 18.84
CA LYS A 57 -39.27 -1.43 19.56
C LYS A 57 -39.91 -2.83 19.50
N GLY A 58 -39.27 -3.82 18.88
CA GLY A 58 -39.82 -5.17 18.72
C GLY A 58 -41.16 -5.20 17.97
N SER A 59 -41.45 -4.14 17.19
CA SER A 59 -42.77 -3.91 16.59
C SER A 59 -42.93 -4.58 15.21
N THR A 60 -41.94 -5.35 14.77
CA THR A 60 -41.99 -6.17 13.55
C THR A 60 -42.33 -7.62 13.92
N PRO A 61 -43.60 -8.04 13.78
CA PRO A 61 -43.99 -9.41 14.10
C PRO A 61 -43.46 -10.35 13.01
N GLY A 62 -42.58 -11.29 13.39
CA GLY A 62 -42.49 -12.57 12.69
C GLY A 62 -41.21 -12.93 11.91
N SER A 63 -40.09 -12.21 12.02
CA SER A 63 -38.83 -12.74 11.42
C SER A 63 -37.59 -12.44 12.25
N THR A 64 -37.14 -13.46 13.00
CA THR A 64 -35.84 -13.49 13.69
C THR A 64 -34.66 -13.15 12.77
N THR A 65 -34.80 -13.44 11.47
CA THR A 65 -33.79 -13.12 10.44
C THR A 65 -33.56 -11.61 10.28
N LEU A 66 -34.63 -10.79 10.30
CA LEU A 66 -34.48 -9.33 10.15
C LEU A 66 -33.78 -8.71 11.36
N ASP A 67 -34.07 -9.20 12.56
CA ASP A 67 -33.43 -8.70 13.80
C ASP A 67 -31.93 -8.98 13.81
N VAL A 68 -31.51 -10.18 13.35
CA VAL A 68 -30.09 -10.53 13.22
C VAL A 68 -29.40 -9.69 12.15
N VAL A 69 -30.03 -9.50 10.98
CA VAL A 69 -29.47 -8.65 9.93
C VAL A 69 -29.31 -7.22 10.42
N LEU A 70 -30.32 -6.68 11.11
CA LEU A 70 -30.24 -5.32 11.65
C LEU A 70 -29.16 -5.19 12.72
N LEU A 71 -29.02 -6.17 13.61
CA LEU A 71 -27.94 -6.18 14.60
C LEU A 71 -26.57 -6.12 13.92
N ILE A 72 -26.36 -6.92 12.86
CA ILE A 72 -25.11 -6.89 12.07
C ILE A 72 -24.90 -5.51 11.45
N VAL A 73 -25.94 -4.89 10.89
CA VAL A 73 -25.86 -3.54 10.31
C VAL A 73 -25.49 -2.51 11.39
N ILE A 74 -26.12 -2.55 12.57
CA ILE A 74 -25.83 -1.63 13.69
C ILE A 74 -24.38 -1.80 14.16
N LEU A 75 -23.92 -3.05 14.35
CA LEU A 75 -22.54 -3.33 14.75
C LEU A 75 -21.53 -2.82 13.71
N PHE A 76 -21.87 -2.95 12.42
CA PHE A 76 -21.05 -2.43 11.33
C PHE A 76 -21.00 -0.90 11.32
N LEU A 77 -22.13 -0.21 11.47
CA LEU A 77 -22.17 1.25 11.58
C LEU A 77 -21.38 1.75 12.79
N LEU A 78 -21.49 1.07 13.92
CA LEU A 78 -20.71 1.38 15.12
C LEU A 78 -19.20 1.25 14.84
N PHE A 79 -18.80 0.18 14.15
CA PHE A 79 -17.41 -0.02 13.74
C PHE A 79 -16.91 1.11 12.82
N GLU A 80 -17.70 1.51 11.82
CA GLU A 80 -17.37 2.63 10.92
C GLU A 80 -17.24 3.96 11.67
N ILE A 81 -18.13 4.23 12.64
CA ILE A 81 -18.03 5.43 13.51
C ILE A 81 -16.75 5.38 14.33
N ILE A 82 -16.44 4.25 14.97
CA ILE A 82 -15.22 4.08 15.76
C ILE A 82 -13.99 4.30 14.87
N LEU A 83 -13.97 3.71 13.67
CA LEU A 83 -12.90 3.88 12.70
C LEU A 83 -12.75 5.34 12.29
N ALA A 84 -13.85 6.03 11.98
CA ALA A 84 -13.84 7.43 11.58
C ALA A 84 -13.31 8.35 12.69
N LEU A 85 -13.78 8.16 13.93
CA LEU A 85 -13.28 8.87 15.10
C LEU A 85 -11.78 8.58 15.33
N CYS A 86 -11.35 7.34 15.12
CA CYS A 86 -9.93 6.96 15.17
C CYS A 86 -9.08 7.67 14.11
N LEU A 87 -9.63 7.94 12.92
CA LEU A 87 -8.92 8.66 11.86
C LEU A 87 -8.86 10.18 12.12
N ILE A 88 -9.93 10.75 12.70
CA ILE A 88 -10.02 12.19 13.02
C ILE A 88 -9.17 12.55 14.24
N PHE A 89 -9.38 11.83 15.35
CA PHE A 89 -8.80 12.14 16.65
C PHE A 89 -7.58 11.31 16.99
N GLY A 90 -7.28 10.27 16.19
CA GLY A 90 -6.08 9.48 16.39
C GLY A 90 -4.84 10.34 16.35
N LYS A 91 -3.86 10.04 17.19
CA LYS A 91 -2.52 10.62 17.14
C LYS A 91 -1.51 9.50 16.93
N THR A 92 -0.44 9.81 16.22
CA THR A 92 0.72 8.91 16.18
C THR A 92 1.81 9.58 16.99
N ALA A 93 2.38 8.86 17.95
CA ALA A 93 3.48 9.35 18.73
C ALA A 93 4.68 8.42 18.59
N ILE A 94 5.87 9.01 18.66
CA ILE A 94 7.12 8.29 18.75
C ILE A 94 7.65 8.52 20.15
N GLU A 95 7.88 7.42 20.85
CA GLU A 95 8.32 7.44 22.23
C GLU A 95 9.73 6.87 22.29
N ILE A 96 10.67 7.65 22.79
CA ILE A 96 12.06 7.23 23.00
C ILE A 96 12.24 6.99 24.49
N VAL A 97 12.41 5.74 24.91
CA VAL A 97 12.64 5.36 26.32
C VAL A 97 13.92 4.56 26.39
N ASN A 98 14.88 4.99 27.23
CA ASN A 98 16.19 4.34 27.36
C ASN A 98 16.91 4.10 26.01
N GLY A 99 16.83 5.07 25.10
CA GLY A 99 17.39 4.96 23.75
C GLY A 99 16.63 4.01 22.80
N GLN A 100 15.52 3.41 23.25
CA GLN A 100 14.68 2.56 22.40
C GLN A 100 13.54 3.36 21.80
N LEU A 101 13.35 3.22 20.49
CA LEU A 101 12.29 3.89 19.76
C LEU A 101 11.04 3.01 19.72
N ASN A 102 9.95 3.49 20.29
CA ASN A 102 8.64 2.85 20.29
C ASN A 102 7.66 3.67 19.46
N ARG A 103 6.82 2.98 18.69
CA ARG A 103 5.73 3.63 17.97
C ARG A 103 4.45 3.47 18.76
N LEU A 104 3.83 4.58 19.14
CA LEU A 104 2.57 4.62 19.86
C LEU A 104 1.45 5.13 18.97
N TYR A 105 0.36 4.39 18.92
CA TYR A 105 -0.88 4.82 18.29
C TYR A 105 -1.88 5.15 19.40
N ILE A 106 -2.27 6.42 19.48
CA ILE A 106 -3.20 6.92 20.49
C ILE A 106 -4.56 7.11 19.80
N LEU A 107 -5.56 6.36 20.22
CA LEU A 107 -6.92 6.36 19.69
C LEU A 107 -7.88 6.69 20.84
N GLY A 108 -7.86 7.94 21.29
CA GLY A 108 -8.59 8.37 22.48
C GLY A 108 -8.10 7.64 23.74
N PRO A 109 -8.96 6.88 24.46
CA PRO A 109 -8.53 6.13 25.64
C PRO A 109 -7.65 4.92 25.30
N PHE A 110 -7.70 4.42 24.06
CA PHE A 110 -6.93 3.26 23.65
C PHE A 110 -5.52 3.66 23.20
N ARG A 111 -4.52 2.99 23.76
CA ARG A 111 -3.11 3.17 23.39
C ARG A 111 -2.56 1.85 22.91
N TYR A 112 -2.18 1.78 21.64
CA TYR A 112 -1.52 0.62 21.06
C TYR A 112 -0.04 0.92 20.86
N ARG A 113 0.82 0.24 21.62
CA ARG A 113 2.28 0.35 21.50
C ARG A 113 2.79 -0.76 20.60
N LYS A 114 3.52 -0.37 19.56
CA LYS A 114 4.26 -1.28 18.70
C LYS A 114 5.75 -1.09 18.96
N GLN A 115 6.36 -2.10 19.58
CA GLN A 115 7.80 -2.13 19.82
C GLN A 115 8.54 -2.29 18.49
N LEU A 116 9.55 -1.47 18.25
CA LEU A 116 10.47 -1.63 17.12
C LEU A 116 11.64 -2.53 17.54
N PRO A 117 12.43 -3.08 16.58
CA PRO A 117 13.61 -3.86 16.91
C PRO A 117 14.52 -3.11 17.89
N GLN A 118 15.01 -3.80 18.92
CA GLN A 118 15.98 -3.28 19.90
C GLN A 118 17.40 -3.25 19.32
N LYS A 119 17.55 -2.70 18.11
CA LYS A 119 18.83 -2.58 17.41
C LYS A 119 19.23 -1.12 17.30
N ARG A 120 20.53 -0.84 17.19
CA ARG A 120 21.06 0.51 16.98
C ARG A 120 20.50 1.06 15.66
N ILE A 121 19.97 2.28 15.70
CA ILE A 121 19.51 3.00 14.51
C ILE A 121 20.74 3.63 13.88
N VAL A 122 20.99 3.32 12.60
CA VAL A 122 22.13 3.82 11.83
C VAL A 122 21.77 5.12 11.11
N LYS A 123 20.59 5.19 10.50
CA LYS A 123 20.13 6.40 9.81
C LYS A 123 18.61 6.48 9.72
N PHE A 124 18.13 7.70 9.52
CA PHE A 124 16.75 7.96 9.10
C PHE A 124 16.73 8.23 7.60
N LYS A 125 15.83 7.52 6.89
CA LYS A 125 15.61 7.68 5.45
C LYS A 125 14.23 8.26 5.23
N ILE A 126 14.11 9.26 4.34
CA ILE A 126 12.82 9.81 3.93
C ILE A 126 12.57 9.40 2.49
N ASN A 127 11.57 8.55 2.30
CA ASN A 127 11.14 8.15 0.96
C ASN A 127 10.00 9.07 0.53
N PRO A 128 10.17 9.89 -0.52
CA PRO A 128 9.07 10.67 -1.06
C PRO A 128 7.97 9.74 -1.59
N ILE A 129 6.73 10.06 -1.24
CA ILE A 129 5.55 9.48 -1.87
C ILE A 129 5.32 10.31 -3.12
N ALA A 130 5.45 9.71 -4.30
CA ALA A 130 5.30 10.44 -5.56
C ALA A 130 3.96 11.20 -5.57
N SER A 131 4.04 12.53 -5.74
CA SER A 131 2.85 13.37 -5.89
C SER A 131 2.26 13.18 -7.29
N SER A 132 0.92 13.24 -7.39
CA SER A 132 0.27 13.29 -8.71
C SER A 132 0.78 14.52 -9.46
N LYS A 133 1.28 14.34 -10.69
CA LYS A 133 1.73 15.47 -11.52
C LYS A 133 0.58 16.49 -11.64
N GLY A 134 0.83 17.73 -11.21
CA GLY A 134 -0.10 18.85 -11.38
C GLY A 134 -0.83 19.33 -10.12
N GLN A 135 -0.56 18.76 -8.94
CA GLN A 135 -1.10 19.27 -7.68
C GLN A 135 0.01 20.01 -6.91
N GLU A 136 -0.15 21.32 -6.68
CA GLU A 136 0.76 22.20 -5.92
C GLU A 136 0.84 21.87 -4.42
N THR A 137 0.33 20.71 -3.99
CA THR A 137 0.44 20.28 -2.60
C THR A 137 1.88 19.91 -2.27
N GLU A 138 2.33 20.27 -1.07
CA GLU A 138 3.63 19.87 -0.54
C GLU A 138 3.88 18.36 -0.72
N PRO A 139 5.09 17.95 -1.13
CA PRO A 139 5.39 16.55 -1.37
C PRO A 139 5.28 15.77 -0.06
N MET A 140 4.53 14.66 -0.10
CA MET A 140 4.35 13.78 1.05
C MET A 140 5.47 12.73 1.07
N GLY A 141 5.77 12.15 2.24
CA GLY A 141 6.83 11.17 2.41
C GLY A 141 6.53 10.10 3.46
N THR A 142 7.50 9.19 3.61
CA THR A 142 7.54 8.19 4.68
C THR A 142 8.91 8.26 5.37
N LEU A 143 8.89 8.46 6.69
CA LEU A 143 10.09 8.42 7.53
C LEU A 143 10.36 6.98 7.95
N ILE A 144 11.56 6.50 7.66
CA ILE A 144 12.00 5.13 7.87
C ILE A 144 13.23 5.14 8.78
N ALA A 145 13.21 4.33 9.84
CA ALA A 145 14.40 4.03 10.61
C ALA A 145 15.14 2.86 9.98
N VAL A 146 16.43 3.03 9.70
CA VAL A 146 17.35 1.99 9.23
C VAL A 146 18.21 1.55 10.40
N PHE A 147 18.25 0.25 10.66
CA PHE A 147 18.96 -0.35 11.78
C PHE A 147 20.30 -0.97 11.31
N GLU A 148 21.17 -1.30 12.26
CA GLU A 148 22.51 -1.87 12.01
C GLU A 148 22.51 -3.17 11.21
N ASP A 149 21.45 -3.97 11.32
CA ASP A 149 21.26 -5.19 10.54
C ASP A 149 20.73 -4.93 9.11
N ALA A 150 20.82 -3.70 8.63
CA ALA A 150 20.22 -3.19 7.40
C ALA A 150 18.68 -3.32 7.33
N SER A 151 18.01 -3.77 8.39
CA SER A 151 16.56 -3.80 8.41
C SER A 151 16.01 -2.38 8.45
N SER A 152 14.82 -2.19 7.88
CA SER A 152 14.19 -0.88 7.81
C SER A 152 12.73 -0.96 8.28
N LYS A 153 12.31 -0.01 9.12
CA LYS A 153 10.93 0.06 9.63
C LYS A 153 10.33 1.45 9.42
N PRO A 154 9.11 1.55 8.86
CA PRO A 154 8.44 2.82 8.70
C PRO A 154 7.99 3.36 10.07
N LEU A 155 8.46 4.55 10.42
CA LEU A 155 8.04 5.28 11.61
C LEU A 155 6.74 6.02 11.34
N LEU A 156 6.69 6.82 10.27
CA LEU A 156 5.54 7.65 9.88
C LEU A 156 5.40 7.67 8.37
N SER A 157 4.18 7.83 7.88
CA SER A 157 3.87 7.85 6.45
C SER A 157 2.71 8.80 6.19
N GLY A 158 2.72 9.45 5.03
CA GLY A 158 1.66 10.37 4.59
C GLY A 158 1.77 11.77 5.17
N TYR A 159 2.97 12.20 5.53
CA TYR A 159 3.26 13.55 6.06
C TYR A 159 4.08 14.36 5.05
N PRO A 160 3.99 15.70 5.06
CA PRO A 160 4.87 16.53 4.25
C PRO A 160 6.34 16.23 4.53
N ILE A 161 7.17 16.21 3.49
CA ILE A 161 8.61 15.91 3.61
C ILE A 161 9.28 16.87 4.60
N ALA A 162 8.96 18.16 4.56
CA ALA A 162 9.48 19.16 5.48
C ALA A 162 9.18 18.81 6.96
N THR A 163 7.97 18.34 7.26
CA THR A 163 7.60 17.88 8.61
C THR A 163 8.40 16.63 9.01
N LEU A 164 8.61 15.71 8.08
CA LEU A 164 9.40 14.48 8.33
C LEU A 164 10.88 14.77 8.53
N GLU A 165 11.45 15.75 7.82
CA GLU A 165 12.83 16.20 7.98
C GLU A 165 13.02 16.85 9.36
N LYS A 166 12.13 17.77 9.75
CA LYS A 166 12.14 18.37 11.09
C LYS A 166 12.06 17.29 12.17
N LEU A 167 11.15 16.33 12.03
CA LEU A 167 11.04 15.23 12.99
C LEU A 167 12.28 14.33 13.01
N ALA A 168 12.84 14.01 11.85
CA ALA A 168 14.07 13.22 11.77
C ALA A 168 15.24 13.94 12.45
N PHE A 169 15.29 15.28 12.35
CA PHE A 169 16.25 16.12 13.04
C PHE A 169 16.05 16.09 14.57
N GLU A 170 14.83 16.28 15.06
CA GLU A 170 14.51 16.20 16.50
C GLU A 170 14.83 14.82 17.07
N LEU A 171 14.44 13.74 16.38
CA LEU A 171 14.69 12.36 16.82
C LEU A 171 16.18 12.06 16.99
N ARG A 172 17.07 12.70 16.22
CA ARG A 172 18.52 12.51 16.34
C ARG A 172 19.06 13.04 17.66
N GLN A 173 18.54 14.17 18.14
CA GLN A 173 19.01 14.81 19.38
C GLN A 173 18.79 13.92 20.61
N PHE A 174 17.78 13.05 20.57
CA PHE A 174 17.39 12.18 21.67
C PHE A 174 17.97 10.77 21.60
N LEU A 175 18.74 10.44 20.55
CA LEU A 175 19.33 9.11 20.38
C LEU A 175 20.84 9.15 20.68
N PRO A 176 21.29 8.64 21.84
CA PRO A 176 22.65 8.82 22.36
C PRO A 176 23.76 8.10 21.56
N GLN A 177 23.43 7.43 20.45
CA GLN A 177 24.31 6.53 19.71
C GLN A 177 24.57 6.95 18.26
N PHE A 178 24.20 8.16 17.85
CA PHE A 178 24.68 8.69 16.58
C PHE A 178 26.10 9.21 16.79
N ASP A 179 27.12 8.42 16.40
CA ASP A 179 28.48 8.94 16.26
C ASP A 179 28.43 10.15 15.33
N MET A 180 29.07 11.25 15.75
CA MET A 180 28.97 12.58 15.14
C MET A 180 29.57 12.71 13.72
N GLU A 181 29.85 11.60 13.03
CA GLU A 181 30.09 11.59 11.59
C GLU A 181 28.72 11.66 10.86
N THR A 182 28.16 12.86 10.87
CA THR A 182 26.96 13.34 10.13
C THR A 182 26.14 12.27 9.40
N PRO A 183 25.09 11.72 10.02
CA PRO A 183 24.12 10.90 9.30
C PRO A 183 23.37 11.77 8.28
N ASN A 184 23.58 11.54 6.98
CA ASN A 184 22.83 12.20 5.91
C ASN A 184 21.34 11.81 6.03
N VAL A 185 20.43 12.81 6.10
CA VAL A 185 19.03 12.57 5.74
C VAL A 185 19.04 12.34 4.23
N GLU A 186 19.10 11.08 3.84
CA GLU A 186 19.11 10.72 2.43
C GLU A 186 17.67 10.80 1.92
N VAL A 187 17.33 11.93 1.31
CA VAL A 187 16.10 12.06 0.54
C VAL A 187 16.36 11.43 -0.82
N ASN A 188 15.90 10.19 -1.01
CA ASN A 188 16.07 9.52 -2.30
C ASN A 188 15.22 10.22 -3.37
N HIS A 189 15.83 11.12 -4.12
CA HIS A 189 15.31 11.56 -5.39
C HIS A 189 15.55 10.45 -6.40
N TYR A 190 14.49 9.79 -6.87
CA TYR A 190 14.54 8.84 -7.97
C TYR A 190 14.99 9.57 -9.24
N THR A 191 16.30 9.74 -9.40
CA THR A 191 16.92 10.40 -10.53
C THR A 191 17.25 9.33 -11.58
N GLN A 192 17.43 9.67 -12.84
CA GLN A 192 17.79 8.71 -13.90
C GLN A 192 19.17 8.00 -13.69
N ALA A 193 19.81 8.18 -12.53
CA ALA A 193 20.95 7.41 -12.05
C ALA A 193 20.54 6.10 -11.31
N ASP A 194 19.25 5.91 -11.02
CA ASP A 194 18.67 4.78 -10.25
C ASP A 194 18.59 3.44 -11.04
N TRP A 195 19.33 3.33 -12.13
CA TRP A 195 19.37 2.16 -13.02
C TRP A 195 20.70 1.42 -12.96
N GLN A 196 21.56 1.79 -12.02
CA GLN A 196 22.79 1.06 -11.73
C GLN A 196 22.47 -0.33 -11.22
N ASP A 197 23.33 -1.27 -11.60
CA ASP A 197 23.29 -2.64 -11.11
C ASP A 197 23.43 -2.63 -9.59
N LEU A 198 22.54 -3.37 -8.92
CA LEU A 198 22.60 -3.58 -7.47
C LEU A 198 23.27 -4.94 -7.25
N PRO A 199 24.59 -4.99 -7.02
CA PRO A 199 25.29 -6.26 -6.80
C PRO A 199 24.87 -6.90 -5.47
N GLU A 200 24.53 -6.09 -4.47
CA GLU A 200 24.14 -6.56 -3.15
C GLU A 200 22.64 -6.83 -3.04
N ARG A 201 22.30 -7.91 -2.34
CA ARG A 201 20.90 -8.31 -2.10
C ARG A 201 20.23 -7.31 -1.16
N PRO A 202 19.08 -6.72 -1.52
CA PRO A 202 18.35 -5.81 -0.64
C PRO A 202 17.93 -6.50 0.67
N PRO A 203 17.95 -5.80 1.82
CA PRO A 203 17.72 -6.38 3.16
C PRO A 203 16.30 -6.94 3.38
N ASN A 204 15.36 -6.68 2.47
CA ASN A 204 13.99 -7.21 2.50
C ASN A 204 13.64 -8.05 1.26
N CYS A 205 14.64 -8.46 0.48
CA CYS A 205 14.44 -9.26 -0.71
C CYS A 205 13.96 -10.67 -0.32
N ALA A 206 12.72 -10.99 -0.68
CA ALA A 206 12.13 -12.30 -0.41
C ALA A 206 12.56 -13.34 -1.45
N ALA A 207 13.00 -12.92 -2.63
CA ALA A 207 13.52 -13.83 -3.65
C ALA A 207 14.78 -14.56 -3.17
N THR A 208 14.86 -15.85 -3.47
CA THR A 208 16.01 -16.72 -3.17
C THR A 208 16.69 -17.15 -4.47
N ILE A 209 18.02 -17.20 -4.44
CA ILE A 209 18.82 -17.68 -5.57
C ILE A 209 19.42 -19.03 -5.17
N VAL A 210 19.21 -20.02 -6.04
CA VAL A 210 19.88 -21.31 -5.98
C VAL A 210 20.77 -21.39 -7.21
N GLU A 211 22.08 -21.38 -7.00
CA GLU A 211 23.06 -21.53 -8.08
C GLU A 211 23.44 -23.00 -8.24
N ASP A 212 23.34 -23.47 -9.47
CA ASP A 212 23.92 -24.72 -9.93
C ASP A 212 24.98 -24.39 -11.00
N SER A 213 25.90 -25.33 -11.20
CA SER A 213 26.99 -25.30 -12.20
C SER A 213 26.54 -24.88 -13.61
N TYR A 214 25.30 -25.18 -14.01
CA TYR A 214 24.78 -24.88 -15.35
C TYR A 214 23.61 -23.90 -15.39
N GLN A 215 22.98 -23.60 -14.24
CA GLN A 215 21.79 -22.77 -14.21
C GLN A 215 21.64 -22.02 -12.88
N THR A 216 21.04 -20.85 -12.94
CA THR A 216 20.67 -20.07 -11.76
C THR A 216 19.16 -20.02 -11.65
N VAL A 217 18.61 -20.58 -10.57
CA VAL A 217 17.16 -20.57 -10.31
C VAL A 217 16.85 -19.50 -9.28
N ILE A 218 16.11 -18.48 -9.71
CA ILE A 218 15.62 -17.40 -8.86
C ILE A 218 14.17 -17.72 -8.49
N ASN A 219 13.95 -18.15 -7.26
CA ASN A 219 12.61 -18.42 -6.74
C ASN A 219 12.06 -17.15 -6.12
N VAL A 220 10.97 -16.67 -6.70
CA VAL A 220 10.32 -15.43 -6.31
C VAL A 220 9.02 -15.79 -5.58
N PRO A 221 9.00 -15.74 -4.24
CA PRO A 221 7.82 -16.11 -3.47
C PRO A 221 6.70 -15.09 -3.68
N ARG A 222 5.51 -15.44 -3.21
CA ARG A 222 4.33 -14.57 -3.22
C ARG A 222 4.68 -13.19 -2.67
N ALA A 223 4.18 -12.14 -3.32
CA ALA A 223 4.39 -10.78 -2.85
C ALA A 223 3.80 -10.63 -1.44
N PRO A 224 4.52 -10.01 -0.49
CA PRO A 224 3.99 -9.82 0.85
C PRO A 224 2.69 -9.01 0.80
N ILE A 225 1.63 -9.54 1.42
CA ILE A 225 0.27 -8.93 1.45
C ILE A 225 0.34 -7.47 1.94
N SER A 226 1.24 -7.14 2.85
CA SER A 226 1.32 -5.79 3.41
C SER A 226 1.81 -4.72 2.43
N ARG A 227 2.45 -5.10 1.31
CA ARG A 227 3.09 -4.16 0.37
C ARG A 227 2.62 -4.29 -1.08
N SER A 228 1.82 -5.29 -1.41
CA SER A 228 1.37 -5.48 -2.79
C SER A 228 0.17 -4.58 -3.11
N PRO A 229 0.11 -3.95 -4.30
CA PRO A 229 -1.08 -3.25 -4.78
C PRO A 229 -2.32 -4.17 -4.78
N ALA A 230 -2.11 -5.47 -5.03
CA ALA A 230 -3.15 -6.49 -5.00
C ALA A 230 -3.83 -6.61 -3.64
N ALA A 231 -3.13 -6.36 -2.52
CA ALA A 231 -3.75 -6.35 -1.21
C ALA A 231 -4.69 -5.15 -0.99
N LEU A 232 -4.40 -4.00 -1.60
CA LEU A 232 -5.30 -2.87 -1.60
C LEU A 232 -6.55 -3.17 -2.45
N THR A 233 -6.36 -3.75 -3.64
CA THR A 233 -7.46 -4.23 -4.48
C THR A 233 -8.31 -5.29 -3.77
N LEU A 234 -7.70 -6.20 -3.01
CA LEU A 234 -8.39 -7.20 -2.21
C LEU A 234 -9.29 -6.54 -1.15
N ARG A 235 -8.74 -5.59 -0.38
CA ARG A 235 -9.51 -4.84 0.63
C ARG A 235 -10.67 -4.07 0.00
N PHE A 236 -10.40 -3.40 -1.11
CA PHE A 236 -11.43 -2.69 -1.87
C PHE A 236 -12.54 -3.63 -2.32
N ALA A 237 -12.20 -4.79 -2.91
CA ALA A 237 -13.19 -5.76 -3.35
C ALA A 237 -14.06 -6.30 -2.20
N ILE A 238 -13.46 -6.55 -1.03
CA ILE A 238 -14.18 -6.99 0.17
C ILE A 238 -15.18 -5.91 0.61
N ILE A 239 -14.72 -4.66 0.74
CA ILE A 239 -15.58 -3.52 1.14
C ILE A 239 -16.70 -3.31 0.12
N TRP A 240 -16.38 -3.33 -1.17
CA TRP A 240 -17.33 -3.20 -2.26
C TRP A 240 -18.41 -4.28 -2.21
N LEU A 241 -18.01 -5.55 -2.09
CA LEU A 241 -18.94 -6.68 -1.99
C LEU A 241 -19.86 -6.55 -0.78
N LEU A 242 -19.32 -6.13 0.36
CA LEU A 242 -20.11 -5.86 1.56
C LEU A 242 -21.17 -4.78 1.32
N ILE A 243 -20.79 -3.63 0.75
CA ILE A 243 -21.71 -2.54 0.43
C ILE A 243 -22.80 -2.99 -0.55
N THR A 244 -22.42 -3.64 -1.65
CA THR A 244 -23.38 -4.10 -2.67
C THR A 244 -24.36 -5.13 -2.12
N THR A 245 -23.89 -6.04 -1.26
CA THR A 245 -24.74 -7.03 -0.60
C THR A 245 -25.73 -6.35 0.34
N LEU A 246 -25.27 -5.36 1.11
CA LEU A 246 -26.13 -4.57 2.00
C LEU A 246 -27.22 -3.81 1.22
N LEU A 247 -26.86 -3.16 0.11
CA LEU A 247 -27.81 -2.46 -0.76
C LEU A 247 -28.82 -3.42 -1.39
N LEU A 248 -28.38 -4.61 -1.80
CA LEU A 248 -29.25 -5.63 -2.38
C LEU A 248 -30.24 -6.18 -1.35
N SER A 249 -29.77 -6.49 -0.14
CA SER A 249 -30.63 -6.91 0.98
C SER A 249 -31.65 -5.84 1.32
N LEU A 250 -31.24 -4.58 1.35
CA LEU A 250 -32.14 -3.46 1.58
C LEU A 250 -33.19 -3.34 0.47
N PHE A 251 -32.79 -3.46 -0.79
CA PHE A 251 -33.70 -3.39 -1.92
C PHE A 251 -34.78 -4.50 -1.83
N ILE A 252 -34.38 -5.73 -1.51
CA ILE A 252 -35.29 -6.86 -1.31
C ILE A 252 -36.26 -6.54 -0.16
N PHE A 253 -35.74 -6.02 0.96
CA PHE A 253 -36.54 -5.66 2.13
C PHE A 253 -37.58 -4.56 1.83
N LEU A 254 -37.17 -3.47 1.17
CA LEU A 254 -38.08 -2.37 0.80
C LEU A 254 -39.16 -2.83 -0.18
N ARG A 255 -38.82 -3.77 -1.06
CA ARG A 255 -39.78 -4.37 -1.99
C ARG A 255 -40.83 -5.20 -1.24
N GLU A 256 -40.42 -5.96 -0.23
CA GLU A 256 -41.32 -6.79 0.58
C GLU A 256 -42.20 -5.93 1.51
N SER A 257 -41.67 -4.86 2.10
CA SER A 257 -42.42 -3.96 2.99
C SER A 257 -43.52 -3.17 2.27
N ASN A 258 -43.41 -2.95 0.96
CA ASN A 258 -44.43 -2.28 0.18
C ASN A 258 -45.47 -3.30 -0.30
N ASN A 259 -46.43 -3.65 0.58
CA ASN A 259 -47.61 -4.50 0.29
C ASN A 259 -48.52 -3.98 -0.87
N LYS A 260 -48.14 -2.90 -1.55
CA LYS A 260 -48.81 -2.42 -2.75
C LYS A 260 -48.39 -3.32 -3.92
N LYS A 261 -49.31 -3.54 -4.87
CA LYS A 261 -49.07 -4.35 -6.08
C LYS A 261 -47.64 -4.08 -6.60
N PRO A 262 -46.82 -5.11 -6.81
CA PRO A 262 -45.40 -4.94 -7.13
C PRO A 262 -45.29 -4.08 -8.38
N ASP A 263 -44.91 -2.81 -8.18
CA ASP A 263 -44.61 -1.92 -9.28
C ASP A 263 -43.41 -2.54 -10.01
N SER A 264 -43.53 -2.70 -11.33
CA SER A 264 -42.84 -3.74 -12.10
C SER A 264 -41.33 -3.52 -12.28
N SER A 265 -40.75 -2.49 -11.67
CA SER A 265 -39.35 -2.15 -11.87
C SER A 265 -38.43 -3.05 -11.03
N VAL A 266 -38.15 -4.24 -11.57
CA VAL A 266 -37.08 -5.15 -11.09
C VAL A 266 -35.67 -4.62 -11.36
N MET A 267 -35.55 -3.52 -12.11
CA MET A 267 -34.30 -3.00 -12.64
C MET A 267 -33.23 -2.68 -11.57
N PRO A 268 -33.54 -2.07 -10.40
CA PRO A 268 -32.52 -1.76 -9.41
C PRO A 268 -31.87 -3.03 -8.83
N GLY A 269 -32.64 -4.11 -8.67
CA GLY A 269 -32.11 -5.40 -8.23
C GLY A 269 -31.15 -6.01 -9.25
N VAL A 270 -31.46 -5.90 -10.55
CA VAL A 270 -30.58 -6.36 -11.65
C VAL A 270 -29.27 -5.57 -11.65
N ILE A 271 -29.32 -4.24 -11.48
CA ILE A 271 -28.12 -3.41 -11.40
C ILE A 271 -27.24 -3.83 -10.22
N LEU A 272 -27.82 -4.01 -9.02
CA LEU A 272 -27.07 -4.44 -7.84
C LEU A 272 -26.43 -5.83 -8.02
N LEU A 273 -27.11 -6.75 -8.72
CA LEU A 273 -26.56 -8.05 -9.06
C LEU A 273 -25.33 -7.93 -9.98
N ILE A 274 -25.37 -7.05 -10.99
CA ILE A 274 -24.21 -6.79 -11.87
C ILE A 274 -23.03 -6.25 -11.05
N PHE A 275 -23.27 -5.30 -10.14
CA PHE A 275 -22.23 -4.73 -9.27
C PHE A 275 -21.59 -5.77 -8.35
N LEU A 276 -22.38 -6.73 -7.87
CA LEU A 276 -21.91 -7.86 -7.07
C LEU A 276 -21.00 -8.79 -7.90
N VAL A 277 -21.39 -9.13 -9.14
CA VAL A 277 -20.56 -9.91 -10.07
C VAL A 277 -19.23 -9.21 -10.36
N ILE A 278 -19.24 -7.89 -10.59
CA ILE A 278 -18.01 -7.10 -10.76
C ILE A 278 -17.13 -7.18 -9.50
N GLY A 279 -17.72 -7.04 -8.32
CA GLY A 279 -17.00 -7.18 -7.04
C GLY A 279 -16.28 -8.53 -6.91
N PHE A 280 -16.95 -9.62 -7.27
CA PHE A 280 -16.36 -10.97 -7.25
C PHE A 280 -15.25 -11.14 -8.28
N ALA A 281 -15.39 -10.55 -9.48
CA ALA A 281 -14.34 -10.57 -10.49
C ALA A 281 -13.07 -9.84 -10.00
N ILE A 282 -13.23 -8.67 -9.38
CA ILE A 282 -12.11 -7.91 -8.80
C ILE A 282 -11.46 -8.70 -7.65
N LEU A 283 -12.27 -9.32 -6.78
CA LEU A 283 -11.78 -10.18 -5.69
C LEU A 283 -10.95 -11.35 -6.23
N GLY A 284 -11.47 -12.08 -7.22
CA GLY A 284 -10.79 -13.21 -7.85
C GLY A 284 -9.47 -12.80 -8.50
N HIS A 285 -9.43 -11.65 -9.18
CA HIS A 285 -8.20 -11.08 -9.72
C HIS A 285 -7.18 -10.78 -8.62
N ALA A 286 -7.59 -10.11 -7.53
CA ALA A 286 -6.70 -9.78 -6.42
C ALA A 286 -6.11 -11.04 -5.75
N VAL A 287 -6.94 -12.06 -5.50
CA VAL A 287 -6.51 -13.35 -4.95
C VAL A 287 -5.52 -14.04 -5.88
N LYS A 288 -5.82 -14.10 -7.19
CA LYS A 288 -4.90 -14.67 -8.18
C LYS A 288 -3.54 -13.98 -8.12
N THR A 289 -3.49 -12.66 -8.12
CA THR A 289 -2.23 -11.90 -8.05
C THR A 289 -1.47 -12.17 -6.75
N LEU A 290 -2.15 -12.23 -5.60
CA LEU A 290 -1.53 -12.48 -4.30
C LEU A 290 -0.95 -13.89 -4.16
N LEU A 291 -1.57 -14.87 -4.81
CA LEU A 291 -1.17 -16.27 -4.73
C LEU A 291 -0.15 -16.68 -5.79
N THR A 292 0.12 -15.80 -6.75
CA THR A 292 1.06 -16.09 -7.83
C THR A 292 2.49 -16.16 -7.30
N THR A 293 3.17 -17.26 -7.61
CA THR A 293 4.62 -17.44 -7.44
C THR A 293 5.28 -17.45 -8.80
N ALA A 294 6.56 -17.09 -8.84
CA ALA A 294 7.34 -17.17 -10.07
C ALA A 294 8.69 -17.83 -9.78
N SER A 295 9.15 -18.67 -10.71
CA SER A 295 10.49 -19.21 -10.73
C SER A 295 11.14 -18.82 -12.05
N ILE A 296 12.32 -18.23 -11.98
CA ILE A 296 13.09 -17.78 -13.13
C ILE A 296 14.35 -18.63 -13.19
N THR A 297 14.44 -19.49 -14.20
CA THR A 297 15.62 -20.32 -14.46
C THR A 297 16.44 -19.66 -15.56
N VAL A 298 17.64 -19.22 -15.20
CA VAL A 298 18.58 -18.57 -16.12
C VAL A 298 19.66 -19.57 -16.50
N ARG A 299 19.77 -19.87 -17.80
CA ARG A 299 20.86 -20.65 -18.41
C ARG A 299 21.67 -19.76 -19.35
N PRO A 300 22.92 -20.11 -19.71
CA PRO A 300 23.70 -19.30 -20.64
C PRO A 300 23.03 -19.06 -22.00
N SER A 301 22.22 -20.03 -22.47
CA SER A 301 21.56 -19.99 -23.78
C SER A 301 20.07 -19.62 -23.72
N SER A 302 19.43 -19.67 -22.55
CA SER A 302 17.98 -19.44 -22.44
C SER A 302 17.55 -18.87 -21.08
N LEU A 303 16.41 -18.20 -21.09
CA LEU A 303 15.69 -17.71 -19.92
C LEU A 303 14.33 -18.39 -19.86
N GLU A 304 14.12 -19.23 -18.85
CA GLU A 304 12.84 -19.88 -18.59
C GLU A 304 12.15 -19.22 -17.40
N ILE A 305 10.88 -18.85 -17.58
CA ILE A 305 10.07 -18.20 -16.57
C ILE A 305 8.83 -19.06 -16.36
N SER A 306 8.66 -19.58 -15.16
CA SER A 306 7.49 -20.34 -14.74
C SER A 306 6.69 -19.52 -13.74
N ILE A 307 5.49 -19.09 -14.15
CA ILE A 307 4.55 -18.35 -13.30
C ILE A 307 3.46 -19.33 -12.88
N GLN A 308 3.42 -19.66 -11.60
CA GLN A 308 2.43 -20.56 -11.03
C GLN A 308 1.36 -19.72 -10.33
N SER A 309 0.11 -19.89 -10.77
CA SER A 309 -1.07 -19.34 -10.11
C SER A 309 -2.03 -20.47 -9.74
N PRO A 310 -2.96 -20.27 -8.78
CA PRO A 310 -3.86 -21.35 -8.32
C PRO A 310 -4.66 -22.04 -9.42
N PHE A 311 -4.89 -21.36 -10.54
CA PHE A 311 -5.76 -21.82 -11.63
C PHE A 311 -4.99 -22.13 -12.91
N HIS A 312 -3.71 -21.74 -13.00
CA HIS A 312 -2.95 -21.87 -14.24
C HIS A 312 -1.45 -21.70 -13.99
N THR A 313 -0.65 -22.55 -14.65
CA THR A 313 0.81 -22.38 -14.73
C THR A 313 1.15 -21.93 -16.14
N LYS A 314 1.79 -20.75 -16.24
CA LYS A 314 2.29 -20.22 -17.51
C LYS A 314 3.80 -20.36 -17.53
N GLN A 315 4.31 -21.11 -18.51
CA GLN A 315 5.74 -21.22 -18.77
C GLN A 315 6.10 -20.43 -20.02
N ILE A 316 7.21 -19.69 -19.96
CA ILE A 316 7.73 -18.90 -21.07
C ILE A 316 9.22 -19.24 -21.17
N SER A 317 9.66 -19.65 -22.35
CA SER A 317 11.08 -19.84 -22.64
C SER A 317 11.49 -18.84 -23.71
N LEU A 318 12.59 -18.13 -23.45
CA LEU A 318 13.18 -17.16 -24.37
C LEU A 318 14.63 -17.56 -24.62
N LEU A 319 15.06 -17.54 -25.88
CA LEU A 319 16.48 -17.73 -26.20
C LEU A 319 17.27 -16.48 -25.83
N ASN A 320 18.53 -16.65 -25.42
CA ASN A 320 19.40 -15.52 -25.10
C ASN A 320 19.57 -14.58 -26.31
N SER A 321 19.56 -15.12 -27.53
CA SER A 321 19.57 -14.34 -28.78
C SER A 321 18.31 -13.51 -29.03
N GLU A 322 17.17 -13.86 -28.43
CA GLU A 322 15.92 -13.11 -28.58
C GLU A 322 15.83 -11.93 -27.60
N ILE A 323 16.56 -11.99 -26.50
CA ILE A 323 16.53 -10.99 -25.43
C ILE A 323 17.42 -9.81 -25.81
N LYS A 324 16.82 -8.64 -25.96
CA LYS A 324 17.50 -7.39 -26.26
C LYS A 324 17.96 -6.67 -24.99
N ALA A 325 17.07 -6.55 -24.01
CA ALA A 325 17.35 -5.86 -22.75
C ALA A 325 16.43 -6.36 -21.63
N ILE A 326 16.88 -6.21 -20.38
CA ILE A 326 16.11 -6.54 -19.18
C ILE A 326 16.10 -5.31 -18.27
N ARG A 327 14.92 -4.79 -17.94
CA ARG A 327 14.74 -3.50 -17.25
C ARG A 327 13.68 -3.58 -16.17
N VAL A 328 13.73 -2.67 -15.22
CA VAL A 328 12.67 -2.51 -14.21
C VAL A 328 11.93 -1.20 -14.46
N VAL A 329 10.79 -1.26 -15.14
CA VAL A 329 10.11 -0.06 -15.67
C VAL A 329 8.80 0.16 -14.90
N PRO A 330 8.37 1.41 -14.66
CA PRO A 330 7.02 1.68 -14.20
C PRO A 330 6.00 1.34 -15.29
N THR A 331 5.00 0.52 -14.97
CA THR A 331 3.94 0.11 -15.92
C THR A 331 2.63 0.85 -15.74
N GLY A 332 2.45 1.50 -14.61
CA GLY A 332 1.25 2.24 -14.28
C GLY A 332 1.40 2.95 -12.95
N ASN A 333 0.36 3.70 -12.59
CA ASN A 333 0.27 4.39 -11.31
C ASN A 333 -0.96 3.90 -10.58
N VAL A 334 -0.79 3.40 -9.35
CA VAL A 334 -1.90 3.10 -8.44
C VAL A 334 -1.75 4.03 -7.25
N ASN A 335 -2.73 4.90 -7.02
CA ASN A 335 -2.69 5.91 -5.96
C ASN A 335 -1.37 6.71 -5.96
N ASN A 336 -0.98 7.21 -7.13
CA ASN A 336 0.27 7.96 -7.37
C ASN A 336 1.57 7.19 -7.08
N THR A 337 1.50 5.91 -6.71
CA THR A 337 2.67 5.06 -6.59
C THR A 337 2.92 4.37 -7.93
N LYS A 338 4.12 4.58 -8.48
CA LYS A 338 4.56 3.88 -9.69
C LYS A 338 4.63 2.38 -9.40
N VAL A 339 3.86 1.59 -10.13
CA VAL A 339 3.94 0.13 -10.07
C VAL A 339 5.12 -0.28 -10.92
N MET A 340 6.19 -0.72 -10.26
CA MET A 340 7.37 -1.24 -10.95
C MET A 340 7.12 -2.67 -11.42
N GLU A 341 7.68 -3.00 -12.58
CA GLU A 341 7.61 -4.31 -13.19
C GLU A 341 8.96 -4.68 -13.80
N LEU A 342 9.34 -5.95 -13.70
CA LEU A 342 10.48 -6.50 -14.43
C LEU A 342 10.05 -6.77 -15.87
N GLN A 343 10.65 -6.06 -16.82
CA GLN A 343 10.37 -6.17 -18.24
C GLN A 343 11.54 -6.77 -19.01
N ILE A 344 11.23 -7.77 -19.81
CA ILE A 344 12.15 -8.37 -20.78
C ILE A 344 11.75 -7.87 -22.16
N HIS A 345 12.65 -7.14 -22.80
CA HIS A 345 12.47 -6.59 -24.13
C HIS A 345 13.15 -7.53 -25.13
N THR A 346 12.42 -7.96 -26.15
CA THR A 346 12.96 -8.82 -27.20
C THR A 346 13.47 -8.00 -28.37
N HIS A 347 14.32 -8.59 -29.22
CA HIS A 347 14.75 -7.98 -30.48
C HIS A 347 13.59 -7.71 -31.45
N THR A 348 12.49 -8.47 -31.34
CA THR A 348 11.25 -8.25 -32.10
C THR A 348 10.43 -7.05 -31.64
N GLY A 349 10.86 -6.34 -30.59
CA GLY A 349 10.13 -5.21 -30.00
C GLY A 349 9.01 -5.62 -29.04
N LYS A 350 8.77 -6.93 -28.86
CA LYS A 350 7.80 -7.42 -27.88
C LYS A 350 8.33 -7.18 -26.46
N LYS A 351 7.43 -6.73 -25.58
CA LYS A 351 7.73 -6.49 -24.16
C LYS A 351 7.03 -7.56 -23.34
N LEU A 352 7.78 -8.26 -22.50
CA LEU A 352 7.25 -9.22 -21.55
C LEU A 352 7.40 -8.65 -20.13
N GLY A 353 6.27 -8.25 -19.55
CA GLY A 353 6.16 -7.80 -18.18
C GLY A 353 5.94 -8.96 -17.20
N ILE A 354 6.76 -9.03 -16.15
CA ILE A 354 6.65 -10.01 -15.06
C ILE A 354 6.90 -9.36 -13.69
N LEU A 355 6.42 -10.00 -12.63
CA LEU A 355 6.66 -9.61 -11.23
C LEU A 355 6.18 -8.19 -10.85
N SER A 356 5.09 -7.72 -11.45
CA SER A 356 4.50 -6.41 -11.16
C SER A 356 4.13 -6.23 -9.67
N GLY A 357 4.38 -5.03 -9.13
CA GLY A 357 3.92 -4.67 -7.77
C GLY A 357 4.80 -5.21 -6.64
N ARG A 358 6.05 -5.58 -6.95
CA ARG A 358 7.10 -5.87 -5.96
C ARG A 358 7.95 -4.62 -5.70
N ASP A 359 8.80 -4.70 -4.67
CA ASP A 359 9.71 -3.63 -4.31
C ASP A 359 10.68 -3.32 -5.47
N ALA A 360 10.93 -2.04 -5.73
CA ALA A 360 11.73 -1.61 -6.87
C ALA A 360 13.17 -2.14 -6.78
N ASP A 361 13.77 -2.13 -5.59
CA ASP A 361 15.15 -2.55 -5.38
C ASP A 361 15.26 -4.07 -5.48
N GLU A 362 14.25 -4.80 -4.98
CA GLU A 362 14.15 -6.25 -5.18
C GLU A 362 14.06 -6.62 -6.67
N LEU A 363 13.23 -5.92 -7.45
CA LEU A 363 13.14 -6.14 -8.89
C LEU A 363 14.44 -5.79 -9.62
N ARG A 364 15.13 -4.71 -9.23
CA ARG A 364 16.41 -4.30 -9.81
C ARG A 364 17.51 -5.31 -9.51
N TRP A 365 17.55 -5.82 -8.29
CA TRP A 365 18.47 -6.89 -7.91
C TRP A 365 18.22 -8.16 -8.74
N ILE A 366 16.96 -8.61 -8.85
CA ILE A 366 16.60 -9.76 -9.72
C ILE A 366 17.03 -9.49 -11.18
N ALA A 367 16.74 -8.30 -11.70
CA ALA A 367 17.15 -7.92 -13.06
C ALA A 367 18.68 -7.96 -13.23
N THR A 368 19.42 -7.54 -12.21
CA THR A 368 20.90 -7.54 -12.19
C THR A 368 21.43 -8.98 -12.22
N CYS A 369 20.88 -9.87 -11.40
CA CYS A 369 21.25 -11.28 -11.39
C CYS A 369 21.00 -11.95 -12.75
N ILE A 370 19.85 -11.69 -13.38
CA ILE A 370 19.54 -12.25 -14.71
C ILE A 370 20.50 -11.69 -15.78
N ARG A 371 20.75 -10.38 -15.76
CA ARG A 371 21.65 -9.71 -16.72
C ARG A 371 23.09 -10.19 -16.60
N ALA A 372 23.59 -10.36 -15.37
CA ALA A 372 24.94 -10.85 -15.12
C ALA A 372 25.16 -12.25 -15.72
N LYS A 373 24.17 -13.15 -15.61
CA LYS A 373 24.25 -14.51 -16.15
C LYS A 373 24.04 -14.59 -17.67
N LEU A 374 23.26 -13.67 -18.25
CA LEU A 374 22.99 -13.65 -19.70
C LEU A 374 23.92 -12.72 -20.50
N HIS A 375 24.75 -11.93 -19.83
CA HIS A 375 25.55 -10.84 -20.41
C HIS A 375 24.70 -9.84 -21.20
N LYS A 376 23.56 -9.42 -20.63
CA LYS A 376 22.61 -8.49 -21.27
C LYS A 376 22.65 -7.09 -20.64
N PRO A 377 22.55 -6.03 -21.44
CA PRO A 377 22.57 -4.67 -20.92
C PRO A 377 21.22 -4.30 -20.27
N ALA A 378 21.25 -3.28 -19.41
CA ALA A 378 20.04 -2.62 -18.94
C ALA A 378 19.34 -1.92 -20.12
N PHE A 379 20.10 -1.18 -20.94
CA PHE A 379 19.57 -0.37 -22.03
C PHE A 379 20.06 -0.88 -23.40
N SER A 380 19.20 -0.74 -24.40
CA SER A 380 19.57 -0.84 -25.80
C SER A 380 19.96 0.56 -26.24
N ASN A 381 21.14 0.73 -26.81
CA ASN A 381 21.70 2.04 -27.19
C ASN A 381 20.90 2.80 -28.27
N GLU A 382 19.73 2.32 -28.69
CA GLU A 382 18.91 2.88 -29.78
C GLU A 382 18.09 4.14 -29.40
N THR A 383 18.31 4.78 -28.25
CA THR A 383 17.41 5.83 -27.74
C THR A 383 17.87 7.27 -28.01
N SER A 384 18.67 7.54 -29.07
CA SER A 384 19.14 8.91 -29.32
C SER A 384 18.95 9.48 -30.73
N GLU A 385 18.36 8.78 -31.70
CA GLU A 385 18.33 9.29 -33.09
C GLU A 385 16.96 9.52 -33.74
N GLY A 386 15.82 9.34 -33.04
CA GLY A 386 14.53 9.26 -33.75
C GLY A 386 13.30 9.97 -33.20
N GLN A 387 13.36 10.72 -32.10
CA GLN A 387 12.15 11.37 -31.54
C GLN A 387 12.38 12.82 -31.09
N GLU A 388 12.75 13.67 -32.04
CA GLU A 388 12.25 15.04 -32.08
C GLU A 388 11.31 15.14 -33.29
N LYS A 389 10.02 14.91 -33.05
CA LYS A 389 8.99 15.39 -33.98
C LYS A 389 8.52 16.72 -33.39
N PRO A 390 8.90 17.87 -33.98
CA PRO A 390 8.39 19.15 -33.50
C PRO A 390 6.87 19.15 -33.63
N ILE A 391 6.19 19.58 -32.55
CA ILE A 391 4.75 19.86 -32.53
C ILE A 391 4.52 21.21 -33.20
#